data_AF-A0A9Q2WJ96-F1
#
_entry.id   AF-A0A9Q2WJ96-F1
#
_cell.length_a   1.000
_cell.length_b   1.000
_cell.length_c   1.000
_cell.angle_alpha   90.00
_cell.angle_beta   90.00
_cell.angle_gamma   90.00
#
_symmetry.space_group_name_H-M   'P 1'
#
loop_
_entity.id
_entity.type
_entity.pdbx_description
1 polymer ?
#
loop_
_entity_poly.entity_id
_entity_poly.type
_entity_poly.pdbx_seq_one_letter_code
_entity_poly.pdbx_strand_id
1 'polypeptide(L)'
;MKAILLKSKLNFAVLAAILLFIAIGKSSYPQFTQSVFISADHLVSDLILVFVAITLGAFITNFGVVILGCLSAFVIASILIYQGLVFQYLNHEYLVAVLMVVLGFSAIANLYRHYQKL
;
A
#
# COMPACT_ATOMS: atom_id res chain seq x y z
N MET A 1 9.76 17.87 -17.49
CA MET A 1 9.08 16.56 -17.61
C MET A 1 10.01 15.34 -17.45
N LYS A 2 11.11 15.19 -18.21
CA LYS A 2 12.02 14.02 -18.09
C LYS A 2 12.55 13.75 -16.67
N ALA A 3 12.94 14.77 -15.91
CA ALA A 3 13.43 14.61 -14.54
C ALA A 3 12.35 14.14 -13.55
N ILE A 4 11.09 14.54 -13.74
CA ILE A 4 9.96 14.15 -12.90
C ILE A 4 9.61 12.69 -13.13
N LEU A 5 9.57 12.25 -14.40
CA LEU A 5 9.31 10.86 -14.75
C LEU A 5 10.42 9.91 -14.26
N LEU A 6 11.68 10.33 -14.28
CA LEU A 6 12.78 9.53 -13.72
C LEU A 6 12.74 9.44 -12.19
N LYS A 7 12.44 10.55 -11.50
CA LYS A 7 12.47 10.61 -10.02
C LYS A 7 11.20 10.02 -9.38
N SER A 8 10.07 10.12 -10.07
CA SER A 8 8.76 9.65 -9.59
C SER A 8 8.37 8.26 -10.12
N LYS A 9 9.24 7.61 -10.92
CA LYS A 9 8.97 6.31 -11.57
C LYS A 9 8.46 5.25 -10.58
N LEU A 10 9.05 5.22 -9.38
CA LEU A 10 8.73 4.23 -8.37
C LEU A 10 7.32 4.40 -7.77
N ASN A 11 6.89 5.65 -7.54
CA ASN A 11 5.53 5.93 -7.06
C ASN A 11 4.48 5.49 -8.09
N PHE A 12 4.70 5.87 -9.36
CA PHE A 12 3.81 5.46 -10.45
C PHE A 12 3.80 3.95 -10.65
N ALA A 13 4.94 3.27 -10.48
CA ALA A 13 5.01 1.82 -10.52
C ALA A 13 4.17 1.16 -9.41
N VAL A 14 4.21 1.69 -8.18
CA VAL A 14 3.38 1.21 -7.06
C VAL A 14 1.90 1.42 -7.35
N LEU A 15 1.50 2.62 -7.78
CA LEU A 15 0.11 2.92 -8.15
C LEU A 15 -0.40 2.03 -9.29
N ALA A 16 0.43 1.83 -10.33
CA ALA A 16 0.10 0.95 -11.44
C ALA A 16 0.02 -0.52 -11.01
N ALA A 17 0.88 -0.98 -10.11
CA ALA A 17 0.83 -2.32 -9.56
C ALA A 17 -0.46 -2.56 -8.77
N ILE A 18 -0.89 -1.58 -7.96
CA ILE A 18 -2.19 -1.64 -7.25
C ILE A 18 -3.33 -1.70 -8.28
N LEU A 19 -3.31 -0.88 -9.32
CA LEU A 19 -4.34 -0.90 -10.37
C LEU A 19 -4.41 -2.25 -11.09
N LEU A 20 -3.26 -2.84 -11.43
CA LEU A 20 -3.18 -4.16 -12.06
C LEU A 20 -3.66 -5.25 -11.12
N PHE A 21 -3.28 -5.20 -9.83
CA PHE A 21 -3.77 -6.12 -8.82
C PHE A 21 -5.30 -6.11 -8.75
N ILE A 22 -5.90 -4.92 -8.77
CA ILE A 22 -7.36 -4.74 -8.79
C ILE A 22 -7.99 -5.36 -10.04
N ALA A 23 -7.46 -5.01 -11.22
CA ALA A 23 -8.03 -5.44 -12.50
C ALA A 23 -7.97 -6.96 -12.66
N ILE A 24 -6.81 -7.56 -12.33
CA ILE A 24 -6.59 -9.00 -12.43
C ILE A 24 -7.35 -9.73 -11.32
N GLY A 25 -7.28 -9.24 -10.08
CA GLY A 25 -7.92 -9.85 -8.93
C GLY A 25 -9.43 -9.98 -9.10
N LYS A 26 -10.09 -8.96 -9.65
CA LYS A 26 -11.54 -8.99 -9.90
C LYS A 26 -11.94 -10.08 -10.92
N SER A 27 -11.07 -10.39 -11.88
CA SER A 27 -11.32 -11.42 -12.89
C SER A 27 -10.94 -12.83 -12.41
N SER A 28 -9.85 -12.97 -11.65
CA SER A 28 -9.32 -14.29 -11.25
C SER A 28 -9.85 -14.77 -9.90
N TYR A 29 -10.01 -13.86 -8.92
CA TYR A 29 -10.41 -14.17 -7.54
C TYR A 29 -11.42 -13.13 -7.03
N PRO A 30 -12.66 -13.13 -7.54
CA PRO A 30 -13.63 -12.06 -7.30
C PRO A 30 -14.04 -11.93 -5.83
N GLN A 31 -14.21 -13.04 -5.10
CA GLN A 31 -14.62 -13.02 -3.69
C GLN A 31 -13.53 -12.42 -2.79
N PHE A 32 -12.30 -12.92 -2.92
CA PHE A 32 -11.13 -12.41 -2.20
C PHE A 32 -10.92 -10.91 -2.47
N THR A 33 -10.94 -10.54 -3.76
CA THR A 33 -10.72 -9.14 -4.17
C THR A 33 -11.81 -8.24 -3.59
N GLN A 34 -13.08 -8.64 -3.66
CA GLN A 34 -14.18 -7.85 -3.10
C GLN A 34 -14.03 -7.64 -1.58
N SER A 35 -13.61 -8.65 -0.83
CA SER A 35 -13.37 -8.53 0.62
C SER A 35 -12.23 -7.57 0.94
N VAL A 36 -11.13 -7.68 0.19
CA VAL A 36 -10.00 -6.75 0.28
C VAL A 36 -10.44 -5.31 0.00
N PHE A 37 -11.31 -5.08 -0.99
CA PHE A 37 -11.84 -3.76 -1.32
C PHE A 37 -12.69 -3.15 -0.21
N ILE A 38 -13.65 -3.92 0.31
CA ILE A 38 -14.52 -3.47 1.40
C ILE A 38 -13.66 -3.12 2.63
N SER A 39 -12.65 -3.95 2.92
CA SER A 39 -11.70 -3.68 3.99
C SER A 39 -10.92 -2.40 3.72
N ALA A 40 -10.41 -2.21 2.50
CA ALA A 40 -9.68 -1.02 2.11
C ALA A 40 -10.53 0.26 2.29
N ASP A 41 -11.79 0.26 1.86
CA ASP A 41 -12.69 1.41 2.03
C ASP A 41 -12.93 1.74 3.51
N HIS A 42 -13.08 0.71 4.35
CA HIS A 42 -13.17 0.89 5.79
C HIS A 42 -11.87 1.46 6.39
N LEU A 43 -10.72 0.96 5.93
CA LEU A 43 -9.40 1.45 6.36
C LEU A 43 -9.14 2.91 5.99
N VAL A 44 -9.63 3.36 4.83
CA VAL A 44 -9.51 4.78 4.43
C VAL A 44 -10.34 5.69 5.33
N SER A 45 -11.41 5.15 5.91
CA SER A 45 -12.22 5.87 6.90
C SER A 45 -11.53 5.94 8.28
N ASP A 46 -10.54 5.08 8.54
CA ASP A 46 -9.69 5.16 9.74
C ASP A 46 -8.55 6.17 9.52
N LEU A 47 -8.77 7.38 10.03
CA LEU A 47 -7.86 8.51 9.85
C LEU A 47 -6.45 8.25 10.40
N ILE A 48 -6.30 7.43 11.44
CA ILE A 48 -5.00 7.17 12.05
C ILE A 48 -4.11 6.41 11.07
N LEU A 49 -4.63 5.37 10.42
CA LEU A 49 -3.87 4.59 9.45
C LEU A 49 -3.49 5.44 8.25
N VAL A 50 -4.43 6.24 7.73
CA VAL A 50 -4.18 7.15 6.60
C VAL A 50 -3.12 8.18 6.95
N PHE A 51 -3.16 8.76 8.15
CA PHE A 51 -2.15 9.69 8.62
C PHE A 51 -0.75 9.05 8.64
N VAL A 52 -0.62 7.85 9.22
CA VAL A 52 0.65 7.10 9.24
C VAL A 52 1.13 6.84 7.81
N ALA A 53 0.27 6.39 6.90
CA ALA A 53 0.63 6.13 5.51
C ALA A 53 1.17 7.38 4.78
N ILE A 54 0.49 8.52 4.95
CA ILE A 54 0.89 9.80 4.36
C ILE A 54 2.24 10.24 4.93
N THR A 55 2.42 10.18 6.25
CA THR A 55 3.67 10.61 6.91
C THR A 55 4.87 9.78 6.46
N LEU A 56 4.70 8.46 6.29
CA LEU A 56 5.72 7.58 5.74
C LEU A 56 6.14 8.01 4.32
N GLY A 57 5.18 8.36 3.46
CA GLY A 57 5.46 8.82 2.10
C GLY A 57 6.05 10.22 2.01
N ALA A 58 5.58 11.14 2.86
CA ALA A 58 6.00 12.54 2.83
C ALA A 58 7.36 12.78 3.48
N PHE A 59 7.67 12.12 4.61
CA PHE A 59 8.87 12.44 5.37
C PHE A 59 10.09 11.62 4.95
N ILE A 60 9.94 10.35 4.61
CA ILE A 60 11.07 9.49 4.24
C ILE A 60 11.60 9.91 2.86
N THR A 61 12.88 10.27 2.78
CA THR A 61 13.53 10.77 1.56
C THR A 61 13.69 9.70 0.49
N ASN A 62 13.92 8.45 0.88
CA ASN A 62 14.03 7.32 -0.02
C ASN A 62 12.76 6.46 0.01
N PHE A 63 11.89 6.66 -0.97
CA PHE A 63 10.64 5.90 -1.09
C PHE A 63 10.86 4.39 -1.26
N GLY A 64 12.00 3.97 -1.83
CA GLY A 64 12.34 2.55 -1.94
C GLY A 64 12.42 1.85 -0.59
N VAL A 65 12.91 2.54 0.45
CA VAL A 65 12.97 2.01 1.82
C VAL A 65 11.58 1.83 2.40
N VAL A 66 10.65 2.74 2.08
CA VAL A 66 9.25 2.63 2.52
C VAL A 66 8.59 1.40 1.91
N ILE A 67 8.75 1.19 0.60
CA ILE A 67 8.22 0.01 -0.09
C ILE A 67 8.81 -1.27 0.51
N LEU A 68 10.14 -1.33 0.67
CA LEU A 68 10.81 -2.51 1.25
C LEU A 68 10.34 -2.77 2.68
N GLY A 69 10.20 -1.73 3.50
CA GLY A 69 9.67 -1.82 4.85
C GLY A 69 8.25 -2.39 4.88
N CYS A 70 7.33 -1.82 4.10
CA CYS A 70 5.95 -2.30 4.00
C CYS A 70 5.86 -3.75 3.48
N LEU A 71 6.64 -4.11 2.46
CA LEU A 71 6.66 -5.47 1.92
C LEU A 71 7.25 -6.47 2.93
N SER A 72 8.34 -6.10 3.62
CA SER A 72 8.94 -6.96 4.64
C SER A 72 7.98 -7.21 5.81
N ALA A 73 7.30 -6.16 6.29
CA ALA A 73 6.27 -6.27 7.33
C ALA A 73 5.09 -7.14 6.86
N PHE A 74 4.65 -6.99 5.61
CA PHE A 74 3.60 -7.81 5.03
C PHE A 74 3.97 -9.30 4.98
N VAL A 75 5.19 -9.63 4.55
CA VAL A 75 5.66 -11.02 4.47
C VAL A 75 5.74 -11.63 5.86
N ILE A 76 6.32 -10.91 6.83
CA ILE A 76 6.43 -11.37 8.22
C ILE A 76 5.03 -11.60 8.81
N ALA A 77 4.13 -10.63 8.68
CA ALA A 77 2.75 -10.75 9.17
C ALA A 77 2.00 -11.90 8.48
N SER A 78 2.19 -12.11 7.18
CA SER A 78 1.57 -13.22 6.45
C SER A 78 2.02 -14.58 6.97
N ILE A 79 3.32 -14.73 7.28
CA ILE A 79 3.86 -15.96 7.87
C ILE A 79 3.28 -16.19 9.27
N LEU A 80 3.20 -15.14 10.10
CA LEU A 80 2.61 -15.21 11.44
C LEU A 80 1.14 -15.63 11.42
N ILE A 81 0.34 -15.09 10.48
CA ILE A 81 -1.05 -15.49 10.27
C ILE A 81 -1.12 -16.96 9.84
N TYR A 82 -0.30 -17.37 8.87
CA TYR A 82 -0.30 -18.75 8.37
C TYR A 82 0.06 -19.78 9.46
N GLN A 83 0.98 -19.44 10.35
CA GLN A 83 1.39 -20.29 11.46
C GLN A 83 0.39 -20.29 12.64
N GLY A 84 -0.65 -19.46 12.60
CA GLY A 84 -1.68 -19.38 13.64
C GLY A 84 -1.16 -18.90 15.00
N LEU A 85 0.03 -18.30 15.05
CA LEU A 85 0.75 -17.98 16.30
C LEU A 85 0.24 -16.70 16.96
N VAL A 86 -0.12 -15.69 16.17
CA VAL A 86 -0.50 -14.36 16.64
C VAL A 86 -1.53 -13.81 15.67
N PHE A 87 -2.53 -13.09 16.20
CA PHE A 87 -3.65 -12.43 15.50
C PHE A 87 -4.89 -13.28 15.19
N GLN A 88 -5.77 -13.44 16.19
CA GLN A 88 -7.10 -14.05 16.01
C GLN A 88 -8.06 -13.21 15.13
N TYR A 89 -7.75 -11.92 14.93
CA TYR A 89 -8.60 -10.97 14.21
C TYR A 89 -8.02 -10.48 12.88
N LEU A 90 -6.81 -10.92 12.51
CA LEU A 90 -6.12 -10.43 11.32
C LEU A 90 -6.18 -11.49 10.22
N ASN A 91 -7.10 -11.31 9.28
CA ASN A 91 -7.23 -12.16 8.10
C ASN A 91 -6.28 -11.71 6.99
N HIS A 92 -5.93 -12.63 6.09
CA HIS A 92 -5.04 -12.35 4.97
C HIS A 92 -5.59 -11.26 4.03
N GLU A 93 -6.90 -11.25 3.80
CA GLU A 93 -7.61 -10.20 3.04
C GLU A 93 -7.42 -8.81 3.65
N TYR A 94 -7.56 -8.72 4.97
CA TYR A 94 -7.37 -7.47 5.70
C TYR A 94 -5.91 -7.00 5.63
N LEU A 95 -4.95 -7.92 5.76
CA LEU A 95 -3.52 -7.59 5.67
C LEU A 95 -3.15 -7.04 4.27
N VAL A 96 -3.71 -7.63 3.20
CA VAL A 96 -3.53 -7.11 1.83
C VAL A 96 -4.16 -5.74 1.67
N ALA A 97 -5.34 -5.51 2.26
CA ALA A 97 -5.99 -4.19 2.25
C ALA A 97 -5.11 -3.13 2.94
N VAL A 98 -4.56 -3.43 4.12
CA VAL A 98 -3.61 -2.56 4.84
C VAL A 98 -2.43 -2.21 3.94
N LEU A 99 -1.81 -3.21 3.31
CA LEU A 99 -0.65 -3.00 2.43
C LEU A 99 -0.99 -2.05 1.27
N MET A 100 -2.13 -2.27 0.60
CA MET A 100 -2.53 -1.44 -0.54
C MET A 100 -2.84 0.00 -0.12
N VAL A 101 -3.58 0.19 0.97
CA VAL A 101 -3.90 1.53 1.48
C VAL A 101 -2.61 2.26 1.86
N VAL A 102 -1.74 1.63 2.65
CA VAL A 102 -0.49 2.26 3.09
C VAL A 102 0.40 2.63 1.92
N LEU A 103 0.64 1.70 0.97
CA LEU A 103 1.45 1.98 -0.22
C LEU A 103 0.81 3.02 -1.14
N GLY A 104 -0.51 3.00 -1.30
CA GLY A 104 -1.25 3.95 -2.13
C GLY A 104 -1.13 5.38 -1.63
N PHE A 105 -1.49 5.63 -0.37
CA PHE A 105 -1.39 6.97 0.23
C PHE A 105 0.06 7.44 0.35
N SER A 106 0.99 6.53 0.69
CA SER A 106 2.41 6.84 0.77
C SER A 106 2.98 7.26 -0.60
N ALA A 107 2.62 6.55 -1.68
CA ALA A 107 3.03 6.90 -3.04
C ALA A 107 2.51 8.28 -3.48
N ILE A 108 1.24 8.59 -3.18
CA ILE A 108 0.62 9.89 -3.51
C ILE A 108 1.29 11.02 -2.71
N ALA A 109 1.51 10.84 -1.41
CA ALA A 109 2.16 11.83 -0.56
C ALA A 109 3.60 12.11 -1.02
N ASN A 110 4.34 11.06 -1.38
CA ASN A 110 5.69 11.23 -1.90
C ASN A 110 5.70 11.92 -3.28
N LEU A 111 4.75 11.61 -4.17
CA LEU A 111 4.55 12.34 -5.43
C LEU A 111 4.32 13.83 -5.17
N TYR A 112 3.41 14.16 -4.26
CA TYR A 112 3.07 15.54 -3.93
C TYR A 112 4.30 16.33 -3.46
N ARG A 113 5.13 15.74 -2.58
CA ARG A 113 6.42 16.30 -2.17
C ARG A 113 7.36 16.59 -3.34
N HIS A 114 7.37 15.72 -4.36
CA HIS A 114 8.21 15.91 -5.55
C HIS A 114 7.69 17.04 -6.42
N TYR A 115 6.36 17.23 -6.50
CA TYR A 115 5.74 18.35 -7.21
C TYR A 115 5.95 19.70 -6.52
N GLN A 116 5.94 19.75 -5.19
CA GLN A 116 6.16 21.00 -4.42
C GLN A 116 7.58 21.58 -4.50
N LYS A 117 8.57 20.76 -4.86
CA LYS A 117 9.98 21.18 -4.95
C LYS A 117 10.39 21.69 -6.33
N LEU A 118 9.44 21.79 -7.26
CA LEU A 118 9.59 22.42 -8.58
C LEU A 118 9.23 23.91 -8.48
#